data_AF-A0A958ZGU5-F1
#
_entry.id   AF-A0A958ZGU5-F1
#
_cell.length_a   1.000
_cell.length_b   1.000
_cell.length_c   1.000
_cell.angle_alpha   90.00
_cell.angle_beta   90.00
_cell.angle_gamma   90.00
#
_symmetry.space_group_name_H-M   'P 1'
#
loop_
_entity.id
_entity.type
_entity.pdbx_description
1 polymer ?
#
loop_
_entity_poly.entity_id
_entity_poly.type
_entity_poly.pdbx_seq_one_letter_code
_entity_poly.pdbx_strand_id
1 'polypeptide(L)'
;MNALDFLFVQGIFAFLTLVFALLFSQVKSFKLNRWLLLFIPLLSCAWIWIDFGPQVSQQISRVYLPEFVIVNASPNTTDSTGIEWFYLYFAISFLLLIYTAFRLQSQLKNGKRISTVEGIITYEIDGENSYSFGGRMFLTQTDKNNPLIIAHELTHLKQKHWLDMVWSQLLVALCWCNPMVWYWRRLIQQNHEYLADEATVESNQFNKKAYLLLLLDKTFETQHFSMEHYFSLNSLISNRIVMLNKTKKGQWGRLILGGVLLFGSALYMGGCAKTNTEPKTIGVAVEDAVPSETLKEDDSEVLTKAEIMPDFPGGMSELYAFLGSNLKYPEACKKDGIEGIVYVSFVITESGKVTGARVLKGVHELMDAETIRVVSMMPDWIPAEDKGKKVKVQYNMPIRFKMKTPLPPPSPTED
;
A
#
# COMPACT_ATOMS: atom_id res chain seq x y z
N MET A 1 -7.11 10.69 9.37
CA MET A 1 -6.66 9.66 8.41
C MET A 1 -6.55 10.36 7.08
N ASN A 2 -5.33 10.49 6.57
CA ASN A 2 -5.08 11.18 5.31
C ASN A 2 -5.48 10.29 4.13
N ALA A 3 -5.59 10.88 2.95
CA ALA A 3 -5.87 10.17 1.70
C ALA A 3 -4.97 8.97 1.46
N LEU A 4 -3.68 9.17 1.75
CA LEU A 4 -2.65 8.17 1.59
C LEU A 4 -2.86 7.00 2.55
N ASP A 5 -3.19 7.26 3.82
CA ASP A 5 -3.48 6.22 4.80
C ASP A 5 -4.66 5.34 4.34
N PHE A 6 -5.70 5.96 3.79
CA PHE A 6 -6.85 5.23 3.26
C PHE A 6 -6.50 4.33 2.08
N LEU A 7 -5.78 4.87 1.07
CA LEU A 7 -5.32 4.07 -0.07
C LEU A 7 -4.38 2.94 0.36
N PHE A 8 -3.55 3.20 1.36
CA PHE A 8 -2.62 2.22 1.90
C PHE A 8 -3.33 1.05 2.57
N VAL A 9 -4.36 1.32 3.38
CA VAL A 9 -5.22 0.26 3.96
C VAL A 9 -5.89 -0.57 2.88
N GLN A 10 -6.40 0.06 1.82
CA GLN A 10 -7.01 -0.64 0.69
C GLN A 10 -6.00 -1.55 -0.04
N GLY A 11 -4.75 -1.07 -0.19
CA GLY A 11 -3.65 -1.85 -0.77
C GLY A 11 -3.28 -3.06 0.08
N ILE A 12 -3.16 -2.90 1.40
CA ILE A 12 -2.90 -4.01 2.32
C ILE A 12 -4.04 -5.02 2.26
N PHE A 13 -5.29 -4.56 2.30
CA PHE A 13 -6.46 -5.44 2.19
C PHE A 13 -6.44 -6.29 0.91
N ALA A 14 -6.12 -5.66 -0.22
CA ALA A 14 -5.96 -6.36 -1.50
C ALA A 14 -4.84 -7.42 -1.44
N PHE A 15 -3.69 -7.06 -0.88
CA PHE A 15 -2.55 -7.98 -0.73
C PHE A 15 -2.88 -9.18 0.17
N LEU A 16 -3.45 -8.94 1.35
CA LEU A 16 -3.86 -9.99 2.29
C LEU A 16 -4.88 -10.95 1.65
N THR A 17 -5.85 -10.39 0.93
CA THR A 17 -6.85 -11.18 0.20
C THR A 17 -6.20 -12.07 -0.85
N LEU A 18 -5.22 -11.54 -1.61
CA LEU A 18 -4.50 -12.29 -2.64
C LEU A 18 -3.64 -13.40 -2.04
N VAL A 19 -2.90 -13.12 -0.97
CA VAL A 19 -2.12 -14.13 -0.24
C VAL A 19 -3.04 -15.24 0.28
N PHE A 20 -4.19 -14.88 0.85
CA PHE A 20 -5.18 -15.85 1.29
C PHE A 20 -5.69 -16.71 0.12
N ALA A 21 -6.02 -16.07 -1.00
CA ALA A 21 -6.53 -16.76 -2.18
C ALA A 21 -5.55 -17.80 -2.72
N LEU A 22 -4.25 -17.48 -2.77
CA LEU A 22 -3.23 -18.39 -3.28
C LEU A 22 -2.90 -19.54 -2.31
N LEU A 23 -2.84 -19.26 -1.02
CA LEU A 23 -2.35 -20.23 -0.03
C LEU A 23 -3.47 -21.06 0.62
N PHE A 24 -4.63 -20.46 0.90
CA PHE A 24 -5.63 -21.03 1.81
C PHE A 24 -6.96 -21.38 1.14
N SER A 25 -7.34 -20.73 0.04
CA SER A 25 -8.64 -20.95 -0.63
C SER A 25 -8.88 -22.41 -1.03
N GLN A 26 -7.81 -23.16 -1.29
CA GLN A 26 -7.85 -24.56 -1.74
C GLN A 26 -7.65 -25.58 -0.60
N VAL A 27 -7.71 -25.17 0.67
CA VAL A 27 -7.44 -26.05 1.82
C VAL A 27 -8.72 -26.48 2.50
N LYS A 28 -8.83 -27.77 2.86
CA LYS A 28 -9.97 -28.36 3.57
C LYS A 28 -9.97 -28.07 5.07
N SER A 29 -9.81 -26.78 5.42
CA SER A 29 -9.82 -26.28 6.79
C SER A 29 -10.75 -25.08 6.86
N PHE A 30 -12.03 -25.31 6.58
CA PHE A 30 -12.98 -24.24 6.29
C PHE A 30 -13.28 -23.37 7.51
N LYS A 31 -13.17 -23.92 8.73
CA LYS A 31 -13.31 -23.16 9.98
C LYS A 31 -12.18 -22.14 10.16
N LEU A 32 -10.93 -22.56 9.93
CA LEU A 32 -9.77 -21.66 9.99
C LEU A 32 -9.87 -20.60 8.88
N ASN A 33 -10.21 -21.03 7.68
CA ASN A 33 -10.38 -20.14 6.53
C ASN A 33 -11.46 -19.07 6.79
N ARG A 34 -12.58 -19.43 7.43
CA ARG A 34 -13.61 -18.46 7.87
C ARG A 34 -13.02 -17.39 8.78
N TRP A 35 -12.30 -17.81 9.81
CA TRP A 35 -11.67 -16.87 10.75
C TRP A 35 -10.64 -15.97 10.04
N LEU A 36 -9.75 -16.54 9.24
CA LEU A 36 -8.77 -15.76 8.48
C LEU A 36 -9.45 -14.73 7.58
N LEU A 37 -10.48 -15.12 6.83
CA LEU A 37 -11.24 -14.21 5.97
C LEU A 37 -11.90 -13.07 6.75
N LEU A 38 -12.44 -13.34 7.94
CA LEU A 38 -13.04 -12.32 8.81
C LEU A 38 -11.98 -11.40 9.43
N PHE A 39 -10.78 -11.89 9.70
CA PHE A 39 -9.68 -11.10 10.28
C PHE A 39 -8.95 -10.23 9.25
N ILE A 40 -8.95 -10.56 7.95
CA ILE A 40 -8.28 -9.77 6.91
C ILE A 40 -8.65 -8.27 6.96
N PRO A 41 -9.95 -7.87 6.93
CA PRO A 41 -10.32 -6.45 7.04
C PRO A 41 -9.81 -5.80 8.33
N LEU A 42 -9.84 -6.53 9.45
CA LEU A 42 -9.42 -6.02 10.76
C LEU A 42 -7.90 -5.80 10.81
N LEU A 43 -7.13 -6.74 10.27
CA LEU A 43 -5.68 -6.64 10.16
C LEU A 43 -5.24 -5.49 9.25
N SER A 44 -5.96 -5.26 8.15
CA SER A 44 -5.71 -4.12 7.26
C SER A 44 -5.89 -2.79 7.97
N CYS A 45 -6.92 -2.63 8.81
CA CYS A 45 -7.14 -1.42 9.59
C CYS A 45 -6.13 -1.27 10.74
N ALA A 46 -5.80 -2.38 11.42
CA ALA A 46 -4.87 -2.38 12.56
C ALA A 46 -3.47 -1.88 12.16
N TRP A 47 -3.10 -2.02 10.88
CA TRP A 47 -1.83 -1.53 10.38
C TRP A 47 -1.60 -0.04 10.61
N ILE A 48 -2.65 0.77 10.58
CA ILE A 48 -2.55 2.23 10.80
C ILE A 48 -1.96 2.55 12.18
N TRP A 49 -2.14 1.66 13.16
CA TRP A 49 -1.68 1.88 14.52
C TRP A 49 -0.31 1.28 14.80
N ILE A 50 0.30 0.63 13.81
CA ILE A 50 1.65 0.09 13.95
C ILE A 50 2.64 1.19 13.56
N ASP A 51 3.16 1.88 14.57
CA ASP A 51 4.34 2.72 14.41
C ASP A 51 5.57 1.83 14.31
N PHE A 52 5.97 1.51 13.08
CA PHE A 52 7.35 1.13 12.83
C PHE A 52 8.19 2.34 13.23
N GLY A 53 8.96 2.19 14.31
CA GLY A 53 9.76 3.25 14.93
C GLY A 53 10.70 3.97 13.97
N PRO A 54 11.59 4.86 14.44
CA PRO A 54 12.50 5.58 13.55
C PRO A 54 13.25 4.57 12.69
N GLN A 55 12.98 4.61 11.38
CA GLN A 55 13.73 3.84 10.40
C GLN A 55 15.18 4.20 10.63
N VAL A 56 16.07 3.19 10.66
CA VAL A 56 17.50 3.44 10.51
C VAL A 56 17.67 4.00 9.11
N SER A 57 17.47 5.31 8.97
CA SER A 57 18.06 6.08 7.92
C SER A 57 19.54 5.74 8.05
N GLN A 58 20.09 5.02 7.09
CA GLN A 58 21.50 5.22 6.79
C GLN A 58 21.61 6.72 6.52
N GLN A 59 22.03 7.46 7.55
CA GLN A 59 22.48 8.83 7.43
C GLN A 59 23.74 8.78 6.58
N ILE A 60 23.57 8.62 5.27
CA ILE A 60 24.49 9.27 4.37
C ILE A 60 24.17 10.74 4.60
N SER A 61 24.99 11.41 5.41
CA SER A 61 24.95 12.86 5.59
C SER A 61 25.24 13.52 4.25
N ARG A 62 24.25 13.53 3.35
CA ARG A 62 24.21 14.43 2.24
C ARG A 62 23.80 15.75 2.85
N VAL A 63 24.79 16.62 3.08
CA VAL A 63 24.53 18.03 3.30
C VAL A 63 23.90 18.54 1.99
N TYR A 64 22.57 18.56 1.95
CA TYR A 64 21.84 19.27 0.92
C TYR A 64 21.95 20.75 1.26
N LEU A 65 22.63 21.51 0.39
CA LEU A 65 22.43 22.95 0.37
C LEU A 65 20.94 23.22 0.07
N PRO A 66 20.31 24.21 0.72
CA PRO A 66 18.97 24.63 0.33
C PRO A 66 18.97 24.95 -1.16
N GLU A 67 18.03 24.34 -1.87
CA GLU A 67 17.79 24.59 -3.28
C GLU A 67 17.44 26.07 -3.48
N PHE A 68 18.20 26.77 -4.31
CA PHE A 68 17.81 28.12 -4.71
C PHE A 68 16.74 28.03 -5.80
N VAL A 69 15.53 28.45 -5.47
CA VAL A 69 14.59 29.00 -6.45
C VAL A 69 14.31 30.42 -5.99
N ILE A 70 14.67 31.41 -6.80
CA ILE A 70 14.17 32.77 -6.61
C ILE A 70 12.69 32.71 -7.00
N VAL A 71 11.84 32.34 -6.04
CA VAL A 71 10.38 32.46 -6.15
C VAL A 71 10.03 33.79 -5.50
N ASN A 72 9.66 34.78 -6.31
CA ASN A 72 8.79 35.84 -5.81
C ASN A 72 7.53 35.13 -5.31
N ALA A 73 7.18 35.34 -4.04
CA ALA A 73 5.99 34.78 -3.43
C ALA A 73 4.77 35.08 -4.30
N SER A 74 4.35 34.11 -5.12
CA SER A 74 2.98 34.00 -5.55
C SER A 74 2.21 33.47 -4.34
N PRO A 75 1.06 34.06 -3.98
CA PRO A 75 0.29 33.53 -2.87
C PRO A 75 0.01 32.06 -3.15
N ASN A 76 0.29 31.21 -2.17
CA ASN A 76 -0.10 29.81 -2.19
C ASN A 76 -1.59 29.75 -2.52
N THR A 77 -1.94 29.40 -3.76
CA THR A 77 -3.22 28.78 -4.01
C THR A 77 -3.13 27.44 -3.30
N THR A 78 -3.70 27.36 -2.10
CA THR A 78 -4.07 26.09 -1.51
C THR A 78 -4.90 25.35 -2.54
N ASP A 79 -4.28 24.43 -3.27
CA ASP A 79 -4.97 23.48 -4.13
C ASP A 79 -5.90 22.65 -3.24
N SER A 80 -7.14 23.11 -3.08
CA SER A 80 -8.20 22.49 -2.27
C SER A 80 -8.75 21.21 -2.91
N THR A 81 -8.16 20.75 -4.00
CA THR A 81 -8.63 19.64 -4.84
C THR A 81 -8.67 18.32 -4.07
N GLY A 82 -7.86 18.13 -3.03
CA GLY A 82 -7.82 16.89 -2.25
C GLY A 82 -9.04 16.68 -1.33
N ILE A 83 -9.64 17.75 -0.81
CA ILE A 83 -10.69 17.67 0.21
C ILE A 83 -12.05 17.33 -0.43
N GLU A 84 -12.30 17.74 -1.68
CA GLU A 84 -13.58 17.54 -2.36
C GLU A 84 -13.85 16.06 -2.73
N TRP A 85 -12.82 15.32 -3.19
CA TRP A 85 -12.99 13.91 -3.58
C TRP A 85 -13.30 13.00 -2.38
N PHE A 86 -12.88 13.34 -1.17
CA PHE A 86 -13.24 12.57 0.04
C PHE A 86 -14.73 12.65 0.33
N TYR A 87 -15.30 13.84 0.26
CA TYR A 87 -16.73 14.01 0.49
C TYR A 87 -17.56 13.27 -0.56
N LEU A 88 -17.12 13.29 -1.83
CA LEU A 88 -17.76 12.51 -2.89
C LEU A 88 -17.68 11.00 -2.60
N TYR A 89 -16.51 10.51 -2.21
CA TYR A 89 -16.31 9.11 -1.86
C TYR A 89 -17.23 8.66 -0.72
N PHE A 90 -17.28 9.42 0.37
CA PHE A 90 -18.12 9.11 1.52
C PHE A 90 -19.61 9.26 1.21
N ALA A 91 -20.00 10.22 0.37
CA ALA A 91 -21.38 10.36 -0.09
C ALA A 91 -21.86 9.14 -0.90
N ILE A 92 -21.05 8.67 -1.85
CA ILE A 92 -21.36 7.45 -2.63
C ILE A 92 -21.44 6.24 -1.70
N SER A 93 -20.45 6.09 -0.80
CA SER A 93 -20.42 4.98 0.15
C SER A 93 -21.65 4.99 1.07
N PHE A 94 -22.10 6.16 1.50
CA PHE A 94 -23.31 6.33 2.31
C PHE A 94 -24.59 5.96 1.55
N LEU A 95 -24.72 6.37 0.28
CA LEU A 95 -25.84 5.97 -0.57
C LEU A 95 -25.87 4.45 -0.79
N LEU A 96 -24.71 3.82 -1.03
CA LEU A 96 -24.59 2.38 -1.13
C LEU A 96 -24.99 1.68 0.17
N LEU A 97 -24.61 2.21 1.33
CA LEU A 97 -25.04 1.68 2.63
C LEU A 97 -26.56 1.74 2.79
N ILE A 98 -27.20 2.87 2.47
CA ILE A 98 -28.67 2.99 2.49
C ILE A 98 -29.31 1.97 1.55
N TYR A 99 -28.80 1.84 0.32
CA TYR A 99 -29.29 0.87 -0.65
C TYR A 99 -29.18 -0.57 -0.12
N THR A 100 -28.04 -0.94 0.46
CA THR A 100 -27.87 -2.28 1.06
C THR A 100 -28.82 -2.51 2.24
N ALA A 101 -29.04 -1.51 3.09
CA ALA A 101 -29.98 -1.60 4.20
C ALA A 101 -31.43 -1.79 3.73
N PHE A 102 -31.87 -1.03 2.72
CA PHE A 102 -33.19 -1.18 2.12
C PHE A 102 -33.38 -2.57 1.49
N ARG A 103 -32.37 -3.05 0.75
CA ARG A 103 -32.38 -4.38 0.16
C ARG A 103 -32.50 -5.48 1.22
N LEU A 104 -31.72 -5.41 2.31
CA LEU A 104 -31.79 -6.37 3.42
C LEU A 104 -33.16 -6.32 4.12
N GLN A 105 -33.72 -5.12 4.30
CA GLN A 105 -35.05 -4.96 4.88
C GLN A 105 -36.15 -5.56 3.99
N SER A 106 -36.03 -5.40 2.67
CA SER A 106 -36.95 -6.01 1.70
C SER A 106 -36.89 -7.54 1.77
N GLN A 107 -35.69 -8.14 1.85
CA GLN A 107 -35.53 -9.60 1.98
C GLN A 107 -36.18 -10.16 3.24
N LEU A 108 -36.14 -9.43 4.37
CA LEU A 108 -36.77 -9.85 5.62
C LEU A 108 -38.30 -9.78 5.63
N LYS A 109 -38.89 -9.00 4.72
CA LYS A 109 -40.34 -8.77 4.62
C LYS A 109 -40.99 -9.65 3.55
N ASN A 110 -40.21 -10.26 2.65
CA ASN A 110 -40.71 -11.11 1.59
C ASN A 110 -40.97 -12.54 2.09
N GLY A 111 -42.05 -13.17 1.62
CA GLY A 111 -42.37 -14.58 1.88
C GLY A 111 -43.62 -14.80 2.74
N LYS A 112 -44.36 -15.88 2.45
CA LYS A 112 -45.53 -16.29 3.24
C LYS A 112 -45.10 -17.28 4.31
N ARG A 113 -45.44 -17.03 5.59
CA ARG A 113 -45.10 -17.94 6.69
C ARG A 113 -45.91 -19.22 6.58
N ILE A 114 -45.25 -20.37 6.53
CA ILE A 114 -45.93 -21.67 6.38
C ILE A 114 -45.95 -22.45 7.70
N SER A 115 -44.79 -22.70 8.30
CA SER A 115 -44.66 -23.64 9.43
C SER A 115 -43.32 -23.49 10.17
N THR A 116 -43.15 -24.28 11.24
CA THR A 116 -41.92 -24.35 12.03
C THR A 116 -41.31 -25.74 11.85
N VAL A 117 -40.13 -25.81 11.23
CA VAL A 117 -39.38 -27.08 11.05
C VAL A 117 -38.21 -27.06 12.03
N GLU A 118 -38.09 -28.07 12.89
CA GLU A 118 -37.06 -28.15 13.95
C GLU A 118 -36.95 -26.89 14.84
N GLY A 119 -38.08 -26.24 15.13
CA GLY A 119 -38.11 -25.01 15.94
C GLY A 119 -37.72 -23.72 15.20
N ILE A 120 -37.45 -23.79 13.89
CA ILE A 120 -37.08 -22.65 13.05
C ILE A 120 -38.27 -22.20 12.19
N ILE A 121 -38.46 -20.88 12.07
CA ILE A 121 -39.54 -20.29 11.28
C ILE A 121 -39.24 -20.42 9.77
N THR A 122 -40.14 -21.08 9.04
CA THR A 122 -40.00 -21.34 7.60
C THR A 122 -41.00 -20.54 6.77
N TYR A 123 -40.52 -19.94 5.67
CA TYR A 123 -41.29 -19.16 4.72
C TYR A 123 -41.29 -19.81 3.33
N GLU A 124 -42.43 -19.75 2.62
CA GLU A 124 -42.51 -20.11 1.20
C GLU A 124 -42.12 -18.90 0.35
N ILE A 125 -41.31 -19.17 -0.67
CA ILE A 125 -40.92 -18.19 -1.68
C ILE A 125 -41.22 -18.75 -3.08
N ASP A 126 -41.69 -17.88 -3.97
CA ASP A 126 -41.90 -18.18 -5.39
C ASP A 126 -40.62 -17.95 -6.21
N GLY A 127 -39.46 -18.33 -5.65
CA GLY A 127 -38.13 -18.06 -6.22
C GLY A 127 -37.36 -19.33 -6.62
N GLU A 128 -36.30 -19.16 -7.42
CA GLU A 128 -35.52 -20.28 -7.99
C GLU A 128 -34.70 -21.06 -6.94
N ASN A 129 -34.24 -20.41 -5.86
CA ASN A 129 -33.34 -21.03 -4.89
C ASN A 129 -33.79 -20.79 -3.45
N SER A 130 -33.81 -21.88 -2.67
CA SER A 130 -33.89 -21.83 -1.21
C SER A 130 -32.69 -21.11 -0.59
N TYR A 131 -32.93 -20.38 0.50
CA TYR A 131 -31.89 -19.67 1.24
C TYR A 131 -32.24 -19.48 2.72
N SER A 132 -31.22 -19.25 3.54
CA SER A 132 -31.35 -19.02 4.97
C SER A 132 -30.85 -17.64 5.38
N PHE A 133 -31.70 -16.84 6.03
CA PHE A 133 -31.36 -15.48 6.44
C PHE A 133 -32.01 -15.06 7.76
N GLY A 134 -31.26 -14.41 8.65
CA GLY A 134 -31.81 -13.76 9.85
C GLY A 134 -32.53 -14.70 10.84
N GLY A 135 -32.05 -15.93 10.97
CA GLY A 135 -32.69 -16.95 11.83
C GLY A 135 -33.94 -17.59 11.22
N ARG A 136 -34.21 -17.35 9.94
CA ARG A 136 -35.37 -17.85 9.19
C ARG A 136 -34.89 -18.63 7.97
N MET A 137 -35.66 -19.64 7.58
CA MET A 137 -35.39 -20.45 6.40
C MET A 137 -36.45 -20.14 5.34
N PHE A 138 -36.02 -19.86 4.12
CA PHE A 138 -36.89 -19.57 2.97
C PHE A 138 -36.73 -20.73 1.98
N LEU A 139 -37.78 -21.52 1.79
CA LEU A 139 -37.76 -22.71 0.94
C LEU A 139 -38.63 -22.49 -0.29
N THR A 140 -38.12 -22.91 -1.43
CA THR A 140 -38.89 -23.03 -2.67
C THR A 140 -39.87 -24.21 -2.57
N GLN A 141 -40.94 -24.17 -3.36
CA GLN A 141 -41.99 -25.18 -3.35
C GLN A 141 -41.48 -26.61 -3.66
N THR A 142 -40.45 -26.73 -4.51
CA THR A 142 -39.75 -27.98 -4.86
C THR A 142 -38.86 -28.49 -3.72
N ASP A 143 -38.12 -27.59 -3.08
CA ASP A 143 -37.10 -27.90 -2.07
C ASP A 143 -37.68 -28.22 -0.69
N LYS A 144 -38.93 -27.81 -0.43
CA LYS A 144 -39.60 -27.92 0.88
C LYS A 144 -39.63 -29.33 1.46
N ASN A 145 -39.65 -30.36 0.62
CA ASN A 145 -39.75 -31.76 1.05
C ASN A 145 -38.40 -32.49 1.04
N ASN A 146 -37.31 -31.82 0.66
CA ASN A 146 -36.01 -32.48 0.52
C ASN A 146 -35.18 -32.34 1.81
N PRO A 147 -34.99 -33.43 2.59
CA PRO A 147 -34.30 -33.36 3.87
C PRO A 147 -32.82 -32.97 3.74
N LEU A 148 -32.18 -33.26 2.60
CA LEU A 148 -30.80 -32.87 2.34
C LEU A 148 -30.64 -31.34 2.23
N ILE A 149 -31.58 -30.68 1.55
CA ILE A 149 -31.58 -29.22 1.41
C ILE A 149 -31.88 -28.58 2.76
N ILE A 150 -32.87 -29.11 3.49
CA ILE A 150 -33.21 -28.63 4.83
C ILE A 150 -31.99 -28.72 5.76
N ALA A 151 -31.27 -29.85 5.77
CA ALA A 151 -30.07 -30.02 6.59
C ALA A 151 -28.95 -29.03 6.22
N HIS A 152 -28.78 -28.75 4.93
CA HIS A 152 -27.83 -27.76 4.43
C HIS A 152 -28.21 -26.34 4.88
N GLU A 153 -29.43 -25.91 4.61
CA GLU A 153 -29.98 -24.60 4.99
C GLU A 153 -29.92 -24.37 6.51
N LEU A 154 -30.29 -25.38 7.28
CA LEU A 154 -30.23 -25.37 8.73
C LEU A 154 -28.80 -25.22 9.25
N THR A 155 -27.79 -25.70 8.50
CA THR A 155 -26.39 -25.46 8.84
C THR A 155 -26.01 -23.99 8.71
N HIS A 156 -26.49 -23.27 7.68
CA HIS A 156 -26.25 -21.82 7.55
C HIS A 156 -26.82 -21.04 8.74
N LEU A 157 -27.96 -21.48 9.26
CA LEU A 157 -28.57 -20.89 10.45
C LEU A 157 -27.79 -21.21 11.73
N LYS A 158 -27.43 -22.49 11.95
CA LYS A 158 -26.63 -22.92 13.10
C LYS A 158 -25.29 -22.19 13.16
N GLN A 159 -24.61 -22.05 12.03
CA GLN A 159 -23.30 -21.37 11.93
C GLN A 159 -23.41 -19.85 11.75
N LYS A 160 -24.63 -19.29 11.70
CA LYS A 160 -24.93 -17.85 11.56
C LYS A 160 -24.22 -17.20 10.37
N HIS A 161 -24.19 -17.85 9.21
CA HIS A 161 -23.54 -17.32 8.00
C HIS A 161 -24.13 -15.99 7.52
N TRP A 162 -25.37 -15.68 7.90
CA TRP A 162 -26.01 -14.40 7.61
C TRP A 162 -25.25 -13.19 8.19
N LEU A 163 -24.58 -13.34 9.35
CA LEU A 163 -23.82 -12.25 9.98
C LEU A 163 -22.63 -11.86 9.11
N ASP A 164 -21.85 -12.86 8.70
CA ASP A 164 -20.71 -12.71 7.81
C ASP A 164 -21.13 -12.13 6.45
N MET A 165 -22.30 -12.52 5.93
CA MET A 165 -22.86 -11.96 4.70
C MET A 165 -23.16 -10.47 4.86
N VAL A 166 -23.81 -10.04 5.95
CA VAL A 166 -24.09 -8.63 6.23
C VAL A 166 -22.80 -7.83 6.42
N TRP A 167 -21.84 -8.36 7.19
CA TRP A 167 -20.51 -7.76 7.37
C TRP A 167 -19.81 -7.55 6.03
N SER A 168 -19.83 -8.57 5.14
CA SER A 168 -19.21 -8.46 3.83
C SER A 168 -19.90 -7.42 2.93
N GLN A 169 -21.22 -7.26 3.04
CA GLN A 169 -21.96 -6.24 2.29
C GLN A 169 -21.62 -4.82 2.78
N LEU A 170 -21.49 -4.63 4.09
CA LEU A 170 -21.07 -3.37 4.68
C LEU A 170 -19.66 -2.97 4.18
N LEU A 171 -18.72 -3.92 4.20
CA LEU A 171 -17.37 -3.67 3.69
C LEU A 171 -17.33 -3.42 2.18
N VAL A 172 -18.14 -4.13 1.39
CA VAL A 172 -18.26 -3.85 -0.05
C VAL A 172 -18.81 -2.43 -0.29
N ALA A 173 -19.79 -1.97 0.48
CA ALA A 173 -20.30 -0.61 0.36
C ALA A 173 -19.25 0.44 0.76
N LEU A 174 -18.47 0.18 1.81
CA LEU A 174 -17.40 1.07 2.28
C LEU A 174 -16.15 1.07 1.40
N CYS A 175 -15.86 -0.03 0.70
CA CYS A 175 -14.65 -0.22 -0.12
C CYS A 175 -14.99 -0.49 -1.59
N TRP A 176 -16.11 0.06 -2.08
CA TRP A 176 -16.76 -0.34 -3.34
C TRP A 176 -15.86 -0.25 -4.58
N CYS A 177 -14.93 0.70 -4.60
CA CYS A 177 -13.99 0.92 -5.69
C CYS A 177 -12.86 -0.12 -5.75
N ASN A 178 -12.69 -0.95 -4.71
CA ASN A 178 -11.64 -1.96 -4.65
C ASN A 178 -12.14 -3.30 -5.23
N PRO A 179 -11.68 -3.77 -6.40
CA PRO A 179 -12.13 -5.04 -6.97
C PRO A 179 -11.85 -6.24 -6.06
N MET A 180 -10.84 -6.16 -5.18
CA MET A 180 -10.52 -7.24 -4.25
C MET A 180 -11.55 -7.40 -3.13
N VAL A 181 -12.34 -6.38 -2.76
CA VAL A 181 -13.42 -6.57 -1.77
C VAL A 181 -14.54 -7.44 -2.34
N TRP A 182 -14.82 -7.32 -3.63
CA TRP A 182 -15.78 -8.16 -4.35
C TRP A 182 -15.27 -9.60 -4.45
N TYR A 183 -13.98 -9.78 -4.75
CA TYR A 183 -13.35 -11.10 -4.79
C TYR A 183 -13.29 -11.75 -3.40
N TRP A 184 -12.89 -11.02 -2.37
CA TRP A 184 -12.89 -11.47 -0.97
C TRP A 184 -14.29 -11.92 -0.51
N ARG A 185 -15.33 -11.15 -0.85
CA ARG A 185 -16.73 -11.53 -0.55
C ARG A 185 -17.09 -12.87 -1.20
N ARG A 186 -16.67 -13.10 -2.45
CA ARG A 186 -16.87 -14.39 -3.13
C ARG A 186 -16.14 -15.54 -2.41
N LEU A 187 -14.94 -15.30 -1.87
CA LEU A 187 -14.19 -16.30 -1.09
C LEU A 187 -14.91 -16.65 0.22
N ILE A 188 -15.50 -15.67 0.90
CA ILE A 188 -16.33 -15.91 2.10
C ILE A 188 -17.54 -16.78 1.75
N GLN A 189 -18.26 -16.42 0.69
CA GLN A 189 -19.43 -17.18 0.24
C GLN A 189 -19.04 -18.63 -0.09
N GLN A 190 -17.98 -18.84 -0.86
CA GLN A 190 -17.44 -20.17 -1.15
C GLN A 190 -17.11 -20.97 0.12
N ASN A 191 -16.49 -20.33 1.11
CA ASN A 191 -16.12 -21.00 2.34
C ASN A 191 -17.36 -21.38 3.20
N HIS A 192 -18.42 -20.57 3.19
CA HIS A 192 -19.70 -20.92 3.82
C HIS A 192 -20.35 -22.13 3.16
N GLU A 193 -20.36 -22.17 1.82
CA GLU A 193 -20.87 -23.33 1.07
C GLU A 193 -20.09 -24.60 1.44
N TYR A 194 -18.75 -24.53 1.51
CA TYR A 194 -17.94 -25.68 1.91
C TYR A 194 -18.20 -26.14 3.35
N LEU A 195 -18.43 -25.20 4.28
CA LEU A 195 -18.78 -25.51 5.67
C LEU A 195 -20.15 -26.19 5.77
N ALA A 196 -21.13 -25.71 5.00
CA ALA A 196 -22.46 -26.29 4.94
C ALA A 196 -22.45 -27.67 4.29
N ASP A 197 -21.71 -27.82 3.19
CA ASP A 197 -21.48 -29.09 2.50
C ASP A 197 -20.81 -30.14 3.42
N GLU A 198 -19.73 -29.77 4.12
CA GLU A 198 -19.02 -30.67 5.04
C GLU A 198 -19.94 -31.11 6.20
N ALA A 199 -20.66 -30.19 6.84
CA ALA A 199 -21.52 -30.51 7.96
C ALA A 199 -22.73 -31.38 7.57
N THR A 200 -23.30 -31.15 6.37
CA THR A 200 -24.42 -31.96 5.86
C THR A 200 -23.99 -33.40 5.64
N VAL A 201 -22.80 -33.61 5.06
CA VAL A 201 -22.24 -34.95 4.84
C VAL A 201 -21.77 -35.61 6.14
N GLU A 202 -21.22 -34.85 7.09
CA GLU A 202 -20.77 -35.37 8.40
C GLU A 202 -21.92 -35.79 9.32
N SER A 203 -23.15 -35.29 9.08
CA SER A 203 -24.32 -35.63 9.90
C SER A 203 -24.72 -37.11 9.88
N ASN A 204 -24.04 -37.97 9.09
CA ASN A 204 -24.22 -39.43 8.95
C ASN A 204 -25.65 -39.91 8.60
N GLN A 205 -26.58 -38.97 8.40
CA GLN A 205 -27.97 -39.26 8.04
C GLN A 205 -28.14 -39.56 6.55
N PHE A 206 -27.19 -39.14 5.71
CA PHE A 206 -27.34 -39.22 4.26
C PHE A 206 -26.08 -39.65 3.51
N ASN A 207 -26.27 -40.35 2.39
CA ASN A 207 -25.17 -40.79 1.54
C ASN A 207 -24.55 -39.59 0.80
N LYS A 208 -23.23 -39.40 0.94
CA LYS A 208 -22.45 -38.39 0.21
C LYS A 208 -22.75 -38.36 -1.29
N LYS A 209 -22.95 -39.53 -1.92
CA LYS A 209 -23.29 -39.62 -3.36
C LYS A 209 -24.66 -39.03 -3.68
N ALA A 210 -25.66 -39.29 -2.84
CA ALA A 210 -27.01 -38.73 -3.01
C ALA A 210 -26.98 -37.21 -2.90
N TYR A 211 -26.20 -36.67 -1.96
CA TYR A 211 -26.00 -35.23 -1.82
C TYR A 211 -25.33 -34.61 -3.05
N LEU A 212 -24.27 -35.24 -3.59
CA LEU A 212 -23.61 -34.78 -4.81
C LEU A 212 -24.54 -34.77 -6.03
N LEU A 213 -25.37 -35.80 -6.17
CA LEU A 213 -26.37 -35.87 -7.26
C LEU A 213 -27.41 -34.76 -7.12
N LEU A 214 -27.87 -34.49 -5.90
CA LEU A 214 -28.80 -33.40 -5.63
C LEU A 214 -28.22 -32.03 -5.98
N LEU A 215 -26.96 -31.77 -5.60
CA LEU A 215 -26.28 -30.53 -5.97
C LEU A 215 -26.16 -30.39 -7.48
N LEU A 216 -25.90 -31.50 -8.18
CA LEU A 216 -25.77 -31.52 -9.63
C LEU A 216 -27.12 -31.24 -10.31
N ASP A 217 -28.17 -31.91 -9.87
CA ASP A 217 -29.55 -31.77 -10.35
C ASP A 217 -30.03 -30.31 -10.28
N LYS A 218 -29.88 -29.70 -9.10
CA LYS A 218 -30.25 -28.30 -8.86
C LYS A 218 -29.51 -27.31 -9.77
N THR A 219 -28.30 -27.64 -10.22
CA THR A 219 -27.52 -26.77 -11.10
C THR A 219 -27.87 -26.92 -12.58
N PHE A 220 -28.42 -28.08 -12.97
CA PHE A 220 -28.89 -28.31 -14.34
C PHE A 220 -30.29 -27.77 -14.57
N GLU A 221 -31.15 -27.74 -13.54
CA GLU A 221 -32.50 -27.15 -13.63
C GLU A 221 -32.48 -25.62 -13.83
N THR A 222 -31.45 -24.92 -13.35
CA THR A 222 -31.34 -23.43 -13.42
C THR A 222 -30.74 -22.89 -14.73
N GLN A 223 -30.57 -23.69 -15.78
CA GLN A 223 -29.89 -23.26 -17.02
C GLN A 223 -30.78 -22.40 -17.92
N HIS A 224 -31.03 -21.14 -17.52
CA HIS A 224 -31.38 -20.07 -18.45
C HIS A 224 -30.09 -19.40 -18.97
N PHE A 225 -29.84 -19.52 -20.27
CA PHE A 225 -28.63 -19.04 -20.96
C PHE A 225 -28.45 -17.52 -20.83
N SER A 226 -27.52 -17.07 -19.98
CA SER A 226 -27.00 -15.70 -20.00
C SER A 226 -25.47 -15.70 -19.88
N MET A 227 -24.80 -14.87 -20.70
CA MET A 227 -23.33 -14.81 -20.80
C MET A 227 -22.64 -14.44 -19.48
N GLU A 228 -23.32 -13.71 -18.60
CA GLU A 228 -22.81 -13.27 -17.29
C GLU A 228 -22.70 -14.41 -16.26
N HIS A 229 -23.43 -15.51 -16.48
CA HIS A 229 -23.52 -16.63 -15.55
C HIS A 229 -22.43 -17.70 -15.75
N TYR A 230 -21.85 -17.79 -16.96
CA TYR A 230 -20.89 -18.85 -17.32
C TYR A 230 -19.55 -18.79 -16.56
N PHE A 231 -19.07 -17.59 -16.23
CA PHE A 231 -17.79 -17.41 -15.52
C PHE A 231 -17.92 -17.48 -13.99
N SER A 232 -19.12 -17.22 -13.44
CA SER A 232 -19.35 -17.16 -12.00
C SER A 232 -19.88 -18.47 -11.42
N LEU A 233 -20.81 -19.15 -12.10
CA LEU A 233 -21.39 -20.42 -11.61
C LEU A 233 -20.45 -21.62 -11.73
N ASN A 234 -19.78 -21.77 -12.89
CA ASN A 234 -19.01 -22.98 -13.18
C ASN A 234 -17.89 -23.23 -12.17
N SER A 235 -17.26 -22.18 -11.65
CA SER A 235 -16.21 -22.35 -10.64
C SER A 235 -16.75 -22.56 -9.22
N LEU A 236 -17.97 -22.13 -8.88
CA LEU A 236 -18.50 -22.33 -7.53
C LEU A 236 -18.90 -23.80 -7.29
N ILE A 237 -19.69 -24.37 -8.20
CA ILE A 237 -20.19 -25.74 -8.09
C ILE A 237 -19.05 -26.75 -8.25
N SER A 238 -18.19 -26.55 -9.27
CA SER A 238 -17.00 -27.38 -9.47
C SER A 238 -16.12 -27.38 -8.22
N ASN A 239 -15.89 -26.21 -7.61
CA ASN A 239 -15.09 -26.15 -6.40
C ASN A 239 -15.78 -26.85 -5.21
N ARG A 240 -17.12 -26.75 -5.05
CA ARG A 240 -17.86 -27.50 -4.01
C ARG A 240 -17.68 -29.01 -4.16
N ILE A 241 -17.84 -29.54 -5.38
CA ILE A 241 -17.65 -30.98 -5.67
C ILE A 241 -16.21 -31.42 -5.40
N VAL A 242 -15.22 -30.65 -5.87
CA VAL A 242 -13.79 -30.94 -5.67
C VAL A 242 -13.44 -30.93 -4.18
N MET A 243 -13.92 -29.93 -3.44
CA MET A 243 -13.62 -29.77 -2.01
C MET A 243 -14.29 -30.83 -1.13
N LEU A 244 -15.51 -31.27 -1.48
CA LEU A 244 -16.18 -32.40 -0.85
C LEU A 244 -15.38 -33.70 -0.95
N ASN A 245 -14.70 -33.93 -2.07
CA ASN A 245 -13.88 -35.12 -2.31
C ASN A 245 -12.43 -35.02 -1.83
N LYS A 246 -11.98 -33.82 -1.44
CA LYS A 246 -10.62 -33.60 -0.97
C LYS A 246 -10.37 -34.22 0.41
N THR A 247 -9.14 -34.63 0.67
CA THR A 247 -8.68 -35.06 2.00
C THR A 247 -8.09 -33.89 2.79
N LYS A 248 -8.13 -33.98 4.13
CA LYS A 248 -7.51 -32.97 5.00
C LYS A 248 -5.99 -33.06 4.86
N LYS A 249 -5.33 -31.97 4.50
CA LYS A 249 -3.86 -31.84 4.44
C LYS A 249 -3.38 -30.87 5.52
N GLY A 250 -2.15 -31.08 6.02
CA GLY A 250 -1.52 -30.19 6.99
C GLY A 250 -1.37 -28.76 6.47
N GLN A 251 -1.68 -27.78 7.32
CA GLN A 251 -1.80 -26.36 6.96
C GLN A 251 -0.70 -25.46 7.56
N TRP A 252 0.07 -25.97 8.52
CA TRP A 252 1.08 -25.21 9.25
C TRP A 252 2.17 -24.60 8.36
N GLY A 253 2.70 -25.35 7.39
CA GLY A 253 3.70 -24.81 6.45
C GLY A 253 3.19 -23.63 5.62
N ARG A 254 1.90 -23.57 5.33
CA ARG A 254 1.27 -22.45 4.60
C ARG A 254 0.99 -21.26 5.50
N LEU A 255 0.67 -21.48 6.77
CA LEU A 255 0.58 -20.42 7.78
C LEU A 255 1.93 -19.75 7.98
N ILE A 256 3.00 -20.54 8.07
CA ILE A 256 4.37 -20.01 8.15
C ILE A 256 4.68 -19.20 6.88
N LEU A 257 4.44 -19.77 5.68
CA LEU A 257 4.68 -19.06 4.42
C LEU A 257 3.87 -17.77 4.30
N GLY A 258 2.59 -17.80 4.66
CA GLY A 258 1.73 -16.61 4.69
C GLY A 258 2.29 -15.56 5.65
N GLY A 259 2.62 -15.96 6.88
CA GLY A 259 3.25 -15.08 7.88
C GLY A 259 4.56 -14.45 7.39
N VAL A 260 5.41 -15.23 6.71
CA VAL A 260 6.66 -14.74 6.10
C VAL A 260 6.38 -13.73 5.00
N LEU A 261 5.39 -13.96 4.12
CA LEU A 261 5.01 -12.99 3.09
C LEU A 261 4.47 -11.69 3.69
N LEU A 262 3.69 -11.78 4.75
CA LEU A 262 3.18 -10.59 5.47
C LEU A 262 4.32 -9.83 6.13
N PHE A 263 5.18 -10.51 6.86
CA PHE A 263 6.32 -9.90 7.53
C PHE A 263 7.34 -9.31 6.54
N GLY A 264 7.62 -10.00 5.44
CA GLY A 264 8.47 -9.49 4.37
C GLY A 264 7.89 -8.24 3.70
N SER A 265 6.58 -8.24 3.43
CA SER A 265 5.89 -7.04 2.90
C SER A 265 5.90 -5.88 3.90
N ALA A 266 5.79 -6.18 5.20
CA ALA A 266 5.86 -5.21 6.29
C ALA A 266 7.21 -4.49 6.32
N LEU A 267 8.29 -5.27 6.28
CA LEU A 267 9.65 -4.76 6.30
C LEU A 267 9.95 -3.93 5.04
N TYR A 268 9.54 -4.41 3.87
CA TYR A 268 9.73 -3.69 2.62
C TYR A 268 9.00 -2.33 2.62
N MET A 269 7.76 -2.31 3.11
CA MET A 269 6.96 -1.08 3.20
C MET A 269 7.48 -0.13 4.27
N GLY A 270 7.96 -0.64 5.41
CA GLY A 270 8.67 0.16 6.40
C GLY A 270 9.91 0.85 5.81
N GLY A 271 10.66 0.17 4.95
CA GLY A 271 11.82 0.73 4.26
C GLY A 271 11.49 1.82 3.22
N CYS A 272 10.29 1.82 2.65
CA CYS A 272 9.84 2.81 1.65
C CYS A 272 9.02 3.97 2.25
N ALA A 273 8.42 3.80 3.43
CA ALA A 273 7.50 4.77 4.01
C ALA A 273 8.17 5.67 5.05
N LYS A 274 8.74 6.80 4.58
CA LYS A 274 8.88 8.13 5.23
C LYS A 274 10.17 8.83 4.78
N THR A 275 10.17 9.43 3.59
CA THR A 275 11.19 10.44 3.19
C THR A 275 10.74 11.88 3.38
N ASN A 276 9.56 12.11 3.97
CA ASN A 276 9.10 13.47 4.28
C ASN A 276 9.08 13.66 5.80
N THR A 277 10.22 14.08 6.35
CA THR A 277 10.24 14.71 7.67
C THR A 277 10.96 16.04 7.50
N GLU A 278 10.20 17.13 7.62
CA GLU A 278 10.78 18.46 7.84
C GLU A 278 11.74 18.40 9.04
N PRO A 279 12.92 19.03 8.98
CA PRO A 279 13.90 18.92 10.04
C PRO A 279 13.41 19.67 11.29
N LYS A 280 12.84 18.93 12.23
CA LYS A 280 12.65 19.40 13.60
C LYS A 280 14.02 19.38 14.27
N THR A 281 14.49 20.57 14.61
CA THR A 281 15.75 20.79 15.33
C THR A 281 15.72 20.15 16.72
N ILE A 282 16.92 19.77 17.17
CA ILE A 282 17.41 19.60 18.55
C ILE A 282 17.88 18.17 18.88
N GLY A 283 19.14 18.08 19.32
CA GLY A 283 19.54 17.23 20.44
C GLY A 283 20.40 16.00 20.14
N VAL A 284 21.72 16.22 20.08
CA VAL A 284 22.84 15.36 20.53
C VAL A 284 22.53 13.92 20.98
N ALA A 285 23.23 12.93 20.40
CA ALA A 285 23.98 11.86 21.11
C ALA A 285 24.68 10.93 20.10
N VAL A 286 25.97 10.66 20.35
CA VAL A 286 26.85 9.78 19.57
C VAL A 286 27.07 8.52 20.38
N GLU A 287 26.91 7.34 19.77
CA GLU A 287 27.66 6.13 20.17
C GLU A 287 27.72 5.12 18.99
N ASP A 288 28.98 4.88 18.59
CA ASP A 288 29.65 3.65 18.14
C ASP A 288 29.11 2.77 17.00
N ALA A 289 29.90 2.68 15.91
CA ALA A 289 30.76 1.51 15.57
C ALA A 289 31.04 1.35 14.04
N VAL A 290 32.30 1.62 13.62
CA VAL A 290 33.29 0.82 12.81
C VAL A 290 32.80 -0.03 11.59
N PRO A 291 33.58 -0.30 10.49
CA PRO A 291 34.90 0.18 10.03
C PRO A 291 34.97 0.78 8.59
N SER A 292 36.08 1.47 8.37
CA SER A 292 36.61 2.03 7.13
C SER A 292 37.22 0.98 6.19
N GLU A 293 37.04 1.14 4.87
CA GLU A 293 37.96 0.61 3.86
C GLU A 293 38.71 1.77 3.18
N THR A 294 40.02 1.73 3.36
CA THR A 294 41.05 2.69 2.96
C THR A 294 41.38 2.65 1.47
N LEU A 295 41.66 3.82 0.89
CA LEU A 295 42.66 3.97 -0.16
C LEU A 295 43.66 5.06 0.23
N LYS A 296 44.94 4.70 0.12
CA LYS A 296 46.13 5.46 0.51
C LYS A 296 46.52 6.46 -0.57
N GLU A 297 46.77 7.71 -0.16
CA GLU A 297 47.90 8.54 -0.61
C GLU A 297 48.14 9.65 0.43
N ASP A 298 49.32 9.60 1.05
CA ASP A 298 50.02 10.63 1.84
C ASP A 298 49.42 11.13 3.20
N ASP A 299 49.92 10.52 4.28
CA ASP A 299 50.05 10.91 5.70
C ASP A 299 49.19 12.04 6.32
N SER A 300 47.88 12.00 6.12
CA SER A 300 46.90 12.54 7.07
C SER A 300 45.55 11.88 6.82
N GLU A 301 44.91 11.30 7.84
CA GLU A 301 43.54 10.79 7.72
C GLU A 301 42.60 11.90 7.23
N VAL A 302 42.11 11.78 5.99
CA VAL A 302 41.04 12.65 5.50
C VAL A 302 39.73 12.14 6.11
N LEU A 303 39.16 12.92 7.01
CA LEU A 303 37.92 12.59 7.69
C LEU A 303 36.73 12.93 6.80
N THR A 304 35.71 12.08 6.80
CA THR A 304 34.41 12.38 6.16
C THR A 304 33.44 13.06 7.12
N LYS A 305 33.82 13.19 8.40
CA LYS A 305 33.04 13.78 9.48
C LYS A 305 34.00 14.36 10.54
N ALA A 306 33.74 15.58 10.99
CA ALA A 306 34.44 16.26 12.08
C ALA A 306 33.41 16.87 13.06
N GLU A 307 33.81 17.11 14.30
CA GLU A 307 32.97 17.80 15.31
C GLU A 307 32.53 19.20 14.85
N ILE A 308 33.44 19.96 14.23
CA ILE A 308 33.16 21.25 13.58
C ILE A 308 33.46 21.10 12.09
N MET A 309 32.42 21.25 11.28
CA MET A 309 32.53 21.19 9.81
C MET A 309 33.21 22.45 9.26
N PRO A 310 33.90 22.34 8.10
CA PRO A 310 34.54 23.50 7.50
C PRO A 310 33.49 24.49 6.98
N ASP A 311 33.78 25.79 7.08
CA ASP A 311 32.86 26.87 6.69
C ASP A 311 33.54 27.83 5.70
N PHE A 312 32.76 28.43 4.81
CA PHE A 312 33.28 29.40 3.85
C PHE A 312 33.57 30.74 4.56
N PRO A 313 34.61 31.51 4.21
CA PRO A 313 34.85 32.81 4.82
C PRO A 313 33.67 33.76 4.58
N GLY A 314 33.03 34.21 5.65
CA GLY A 314 31.77 35.00 5.58
C GLY A 314 30.50 34.14 5.51
N GLY A 315 30.63 32.83 5.67
CA GLY A 315 29.54 31.87 5.70
C GLY A 315 28.96 31.57 4.32
N MET A 316 27.86 30.83 4.34
CA MET A 316 27.21 30.31 3.12
C MET A 316 26.71 31.41 2.17
N SER A 317 26.37 32.60 2.68
CA SER A 317 25.92 33.73 1.85
C SER A 317 27.02 34.22 0.90
N GLU A 318 28.25 34.33 1.40
CA GLU A 318 29.40 34.75 0.59
C GLU A 318 29.82 33.65 -0.39
N LEU A 319 29.67 32.37 -0.01
CA LEU A 319 29.85 31.26 -0.95
C LEU A 319 28.88 31.40 -2.14
N TYR A 320 27.62 31.74 -1.90
CA TYR A 320 26.65 31.97 -2.97
C TYR A 320 27.01 33.17 -3.85
N ALA A 321 27.45 34.28 -3.27
CA ALA A 321 27.89 35.46 -4.01
C ALA A 321 29.14 35.18 -4.86
N PHE A 322 30.08 34.40 -4.32
CA PHE A 322 31.27 33.94 -5.03
C PHE A 322 30.90 33.07 -6.22
N LEU A 323 30.05 32.06 -6.03
CA LEU A 323 29.58 31.19 -7.11
C LEU A 323 28.82 31.98 -8.17
N GLY A 324 27.92 32.89 -7.78
CA GLY A 324 27.15 33.71 -8.72
C GLY A 324 28.03 34.63 -9.58
N SER A 325 29.16 35.08 -9.06
CA SER A 325 30.07 36.01 -9.76
C SER A 325 31.14 35.30 -10.59
N ASN A 326 31.52 34.07 -10.22
CA ASN A 326 32.61 33.33 -10.84
C ASN A 326 32.17 32.17 -11.74
N LEU A 327 30.97 31.63 -11.55
CA LEU A 327 30.41 30.54 -12.34
C LEU A 327 29.86 31.06 -13.68
N LYS A 328 30.40 30.56 -14.79
CA LYS A 328 29.98 30.91 -16.14
C LYS A 328 29.25 29.75 -16.78
N TYR A 329 28.07 30.00 -17.32
CA TYR A 329 27.36 28.98 -18.10
C TYR A 329 28.08 28.76 -19.44
N PRO A 330 28.53 27.53 -19.77
CA PRO A 330 29.14 27.27 -21.07
C PRO A 330 28.18 27.57 -22.23
N GLU A 331 28.58 28.42 -23.18
CA GLU A 331 27.70 28.88 -24.26
C GLU A 331 27.19 27.75 -25.17
N ALA A 332 27.96 26.66 -25.33
CA ALA A 332 27.50 25.47 -26.06
C ALA A 332 26.31 24.80 -25.34
N CYS A 333 26.43 24.55 -24.04
CA CYS A 333 25.35 23.97 -23.23
C CYS A 333 24.12 24.88 -23.16
N LYS A 334 24.33 26.20 -23.21
CA LYS A 334 23.26 27.20 -23.24
C LYS A 334 22.50 27.21 -24.56
N LYS A 335 23.19 27.03 -25.70
CA LYS A 335 22.55 26.90 -27.02
C LYS A 335 21.74 25.61 -27.14
N ASP A 336 22.24 24.53 -26.55
CA ASP A 336 21.63 23.20 -26.62
C ASP A 336 20.56 22.99 -25.53
N GLY A 337 20.32 23.99 -24.67
CA GLY A 337 19.31 23.94 -23.62
C GLY A 337 19.58 22.92 -22.52
N ILE A 338 20.85 22.55 -22.30
CA ILE A 338 21.25 21.50 -21.37
C ILE A 338 21.31 22.07 -19.96
N GLU A 339 20.36 21.70 -19.11
CA GLU A 339 20.29 22.06 -17.69
C GLU A 339 20.56 20.85 -16.78
N GLY A 340 21.02 21.08 -15.55
CA GLY A 340 21.23 19.99 -14.60
C GLY A 340 22.05 20.34 -13.36
N ILE A 341 22.34 19.32 -12.54
CA ILE A 341 23.13 19.45 -11.30
C ILE A 341 24.42 18.65 -11.43
N VAL A 342 25.56 19.33 -11.32
CA VAL A 342 26.89 18.73 -11.23
C VAL A 342 27.26 18.55 -9.76
N TYR A 343 27.60 17.32 -9.37
CA TYR A 343 28.04 17.00 -8.01
C TYR A 343 29.57 16.94 -8.00
N VAL A 344 30.20 17.80 -7.21
CA VAL A 344 31.66 17.89 -7.08
C VAL A 344 32.09 17.54 -5.65
N SER A 345 33.22 16.86 -5.54
CA SER A 345 33.87 16.46 -4.29
C SER A 345 35.26 17.05 -4.24
N PHE A 346 35.64 17.62 -3.10
CA PHE A 346 36.96 18.19 -2.87
C PHE A 346 37.38 18.02 -1.41
N VAL A 347 38.67 18.15 -1.13
CA VAL A 347 39.24 18.04 0.22
C VAL A 347 39.68 19.41 0.71
N ILE A 348 39.19 19.79 1.88
CA ILE A 348 39.61 21.01 2.58
C ILE A 348 40.73 20.60 3.54
N THR A 349 41.90 21.22 3.41
CA THR A 349 43.06 20.93 4.25
C THR A 349 42.94 21.59 5.63
N GLU A 350 43.85 21.23 6.54
CA GLU A 350 44.00 21.87 7.86
C GLU A 350 44.28 23.38 7.78
N SER A 351 44.80 23.84 6.64
CA SER A 351 45.02 25.27 6.37
C SER A 351 43.80 25.96 5.76
N GLY A 352 42.73 25.23 5.44
CA GLY A 352 41.54 25.75 4.79
C GLY A 352 41.58 25.67 3.26
N LYS A 353 42.67 25.16 2.68
CA LYS A 353 42.86 25.16 1.24
C LYS A 353 42.05 24.05 0.58
N VAL A 354 41.37 24.37 -0.51
CA VAL A 354 40.66 23.39 -1.33
C VAL A 354 41.65 22.64 -2.23
N THR A 355 41.62 21.31 -2.20
CA THR A 355 42.48 20.42 -2.99
C THR A 355 41.68 19.21 -3.51
N GLY A 356 42.17 18.53 -4.55
CA GLY A 356 41.58 17.27 -5.01
C GLY A 356 40.15 17.35 -5.54
N ALA A 357 39.78 18.48 -6.18
CA ALA A 357 38.45 18.66 -6.76
C ALA A 357 38.18 17.66 -7.90
N ARG A 358 37.12 16.86 -7.77
CA ARG A 358 36.68 15.85 -8.74
C ARG A 358 35.17 15.82 -8.87
N VAL A 359 34.66 15.53 -10.06
CA VAL A 359 33.22 15.38 -10.29
C VAL A 359 32.78 13.95 -9.94
N LEU A 360 31.75 13.84 -9.09
CA LEU A 360 31.13 12.57 -8.72
C LEU A 360 30.02 12.17 -9.69
N LYS A 361 29.24 13.17 -10.13
CA LYS A 361 28.14 12.99 -11.08
C LYS A 361 27.99 14.27 -11.90
N GLY A 362 28.35 14.17 -13.17
CA GLY A 362 28.29 15.27 -14.13
C GLY A 362 26.98 15.34 -14.90
N VAL A 363 26.85 16.40 -15.69
CA VAL A 363 25.75 16.60 -16.64
C VAL A 363 26.28 16.67 -18.06
N HIS A 364 27.33 17.46 -18.26
CA HIS A 364 27.99 17.66 -19.54
C HIS A 364 29.45 18.05 -19.29
N GLU A 365 30.37 17.57 -20.12
CA GLU A 365 31.82 17.73 -19.93
C GLU A 365 32.24 19.20 -19.71
N LEU A 366 31.66 20.12 -20.48
CA LEU A 366 31.92 21.57 -20.34
C LEU A 366 31.43 22.16 -19.01
N MET A 367 30.34 21.64 -18.45
CA MET A 367 29.78 22.08 -17.16
C MET A 367 30.57 21.50 -15.99
N ASP A 368 31.05 20.27 -16.17
CA ASP A 368 31.91 19.56 -15.23
C ASP A 368 33.27 20.26 -15.12
N ALA A 369 33.89 20.61 -16.26
CA ALA A 369 35.14 21.36 -16.31
C ALA A 369 35.03 22.75 -15.66
N GLU A 370 33.93 23.47 -15.95
CA GLU A 370 33.66 24.77 -15.33
C GLU A 370 33.45 24.65 -13.81
N THR A 371 32.77 23.60 -13.36
CA THR A 371 32.58 23.32 -11.93
C THR A 371 33.91 23.09 -11.22
N ILE A 372 34.80 22.29 -11.81
CA ILE A 372 36.15 22.05 -11.25
C ILE A 372 36.96 23.36 -11.19
N ARG A 373 36.88 24.19 -12.25
CA ARG A 373 37.57 25.49 -12.31
C ARG A 373 37.15 26.40 -11.16
N VAL A 374 35.84 26.56 -10.94
CA VAL A 374 35.30 27.47 -9.92
C VAL A 374 35.61 26.99 -8.51
N VAL A 375 35.50 25.69 -8.25
CA VAL A 375 35.86 25.09 -6.95
C VAL A 375 37.35 25.27 -6.65
N SER A 376 38.21 25.15 -7.66
CA SER A 376 39.66 25.34 -7.51
C SER A 376 40.06 26.81 -7.29
N MET A 377 39.15 27.76 -7.55
CA MET A 377 39.36 29.20 -7.34
C MET A 377 38.81 29.70 -6.00
N MET A 378 38.21 28.83 -5.19
CA MET A 378 37.66 29.22 -3.90
C MET A 378 38.77 29.77 -2.98
N PRO A 379 38.46 30.80 -2.18
CA PRO A 379 39.36 31.26 -1.12
C PRO A 379 39.54 30.17 -0.05
N ASP A 380 40.52 30.37 0.84
CA ASP A 380 40.74 29.46 1.96
C ASP A 380 39.52 29.44 2.89
N TRP A 381 39.02 28.23 3.16
CA TRP A 381 37.90 27.95 4.05
C TRP A 381 38.35 27.99 5.51
N ILE A 382 37.40 28.22 6.41
CA ILE A 382 37.58 27.94 7.83
C ILE A 382 37.73 26.40 7.96
N PRO A 383 38.89 25.89 8.42
CA PRO A 383 39.15 24.46 8.46
C PRO A 383 38.19 23.73 9.40
N ALA A 384 37.98 22.45 9.13
CA ALA A 384 37.27 21.58 10.04
C ALA A 384 38.08 21.33 11.31
N GLU A 385 37.41 21.16 12.45
CA GLU A 385 38.02 20.86 13.74
C GLU A 385 37.42 19.58 14.31
N ASP A 386 38.29 18.65 14.72
CA ASP A 386 37.91 17.42 15.40
C ASP A 386 38.77 17.28 16.67
N LYS A 387 38.13 17.17 17.83
CA LYS A 387 38.79 17.04 19.14
C LYS A 387 39.84 18.13 19.41
N GLY A 388 39.55 19.37 19.02
CA GLY A 388 40.44 20.52 19.21
C GLY A 388 41.58 20.64 18.19
N LYS A 389 41.62 19.78 17.16
CA LYS A 389 42.67 19.80 16.12
C LYS A 389 42.05 20.07 14.75
N LYS A 390 42.73 20.89 13.96
CA LYS A 390 42.36 21.09 12.55
C LYS A 390 42.62 19.80 11.78
N VAL A 391 41.66 19.40 10.96
CA VAL A 391 41.68 18.12 10.24
C VAL A 391 41.35 18.32 8.77
N LYS A 392 41.86 17.43 7.90
CA LYS A 392 41.46 17.41 6.49
C LYS A 392 40.09 16.77 6.36
N VAL A 393 39.17 17.41 5.64
CA VAL A 393 37.80 16.90 5.45
C VAL A 393 37.41 16.85 3.99
N GLN A 394 36.78 15.75 3.58
CA GLN A 394 36.16 15.63 2.26
C GLN A 394 34.77 16.30 2.25
N TYR A 395 34.59 17.25 1.35
CA TYR A 395 33.36 18.03 1.19
C TYR A 395 32.72 17.78 -0.18
N ASN A 396 31.40 17.61 -0.21
CA ASN A 396 30.64 17.37 -1.43
C ASN A 396 29.63 18.51 -1.67
N MET A 397 29.67 19.12 -2.85
CA MET A 397 28.84 20.27 -3.18
C MET A 397 28.06 20.05 -4.50
N PRO A 398 26.73 20.24 -4.51
CA PRO A 398 25.96 20.29 -5.76
C PRO A 398 25.98 21.70 -6.37
N ILE A 399 26.30 21.81 -7.67
CA ILE A 399 26.18 23.05 -8.46
C ILE A 399 25.12 22.85 -9.54
N ARG A 400 24.07 23.68 -9.51
CA ARG A 400 22.98 23.63 -10.50
C ARG A 400 23.17 24.69 -11.58
N PHE A 401 23.06 24.26 -12.83
CA PHE A 401 22.99 25.13 -14.00
C PHE A 401 21.53 25.20 -14.47
N LYS A 402 20.98 26.42 -14.52
CA LYS A 402 19.61 26.69 -14.96
C LYS A 402 19.58 27.98 -15.77
N MET A 403 18.84 28.01 -16.87
CA MET A 403 18.67 29.20 -17.69
C MET A 403 17.55 30.09 -17.12
N LYS A 404 17.72 31.41 -17.28
CA LYS A 404 16.67 32.39 -16.97
C LYS A 404 15.63 32.37 -18.08
N THR A 405 14.40 31.97 -17.79
CA THR A 405 13.28 32.10 -18.73
C THR A 405 13.03 33.60 -19.00
N PRO A 406 13.03 34.08 -20.26
CA PRO A 406 12.52 35.41 -20.57
C PRO A 406 11.01 35.42 -20.26
N LEU A 407 10.55 36.43 -19.52
CA LEU A 407 9.13 36.63 -19.25
C LEU A 407 8.38 36.67 -20.60
N PRO A 408 7.22 35.99 -20.74
CA PRO A 408 6.39 36.16 -21.92
C PRO A 408 5.97 37.64 -22.05
N PRO A 409 5.91 38.20 -23.27
CA PRO A 409 5.43 39.56 -23.46
C PRO A 409 3.99 39.67 -22.91
N PRO A 410 3.62 40.81 -22.31
CA PRO A 410 2.27 40.99 -21.77
C PRO A 410 1.24 40.72 -22.86
N SER A 411 0.27 39.87 -22.55
CA SER A 411 -0.89 39.60 -23.40
C SER A 411 -1.60 40.92 -23.71
N PRO A 412 -2.00 41.16 -24.98
CA PRO A 412 -2.70 42.39 -25.33
C PRO A 412 -4.00 42.45 -24.52
N THR A 413 -4.20 43.57 -23.84
CA THR A 413 -5.48 43.92 -23.22
C THR A 413 -6.53 43.98 -24.33
N GLU A 414 -7.55 43.13 -24.24
CA GLU A 414 -8.77 43.30 -25.01
C GLU A 414 -9.49 44.55 -24.46
N ASP A 415 -9.58 45.58 -25.28
CA ASP A 415 -10.35 46.81 -25.05
C ASP A 415 -11.86 46.57 -25.14
#